data_AF-A0A0D0CNE8-F1
#
_entry.id   AF-A0A0D0CNE8-F1
#
_cell.length_a   1.000
_cell.length_b   1.000
_cell.length_c   1.000
_cell.angle_alpha   90.00
_cell.angle_beta   90.00
_cell.angle_gamma   90.00
#
_symmetry.space_group_name_H-M   'P 1'
#
loop_
_entity.id
_entity.type
_entity.pdbx_description
1 polymer ?
#
loop_
_entity_poly.entity_id
_entity_poly.type
_entity_poly.pdbx_seq_one_letter_code
_entity_poly.pdbx_strand_id
1 'polypeptide(L)'
;MGYEDIWPRMESMKSKSRSGHREETNIPPNWGQRTSSLGGTIIMVLSYIETHVRAIQGAIREIWKKLYGVSCANDFMTYQAADPYEVSDYEEGVGRGPDDELQLALHAGTRNMHWNRVIMSKLVQSIQDTRNADSQKWSLPDVTEKYILALITNQFTEAQRAYSLATPRIIRREDGEVRRETDEEVEARIHSYYHGSDNNLARWKSVEGRTLRRQVRARCNIRFPEIQNFVRNTNDA
;
A
#
# COMPACT_ATOMS: atom_id res chain seq x y z
N MET A 1 14.58 -7.15 23.82
CA MET A 1 13.16 -6.72 23.92
C MET A 1 12.57 -6.80 22.53
N GLY A 2 11.56 -7.65 22.33
CA GLY A 2 10.97 -7.88 21.01
C GLY A 2 10.02 -6.75 20.65
N TYR A 3 10.32 -6.02 19.57
CA TYR A 3 9.36 -5.11 18.95
C TYR A 3 8.48 -5.94 18.03
N GLU A 4 7.19 -6.06 18.37
CA GLU A 4 6.20 -6.69 17.51
C GLU A 4 6.12 -5.91 16.19
N ASP A 5 6.11 -6.64 15.08
CA ASP A 5 6.15 -6.13 13.71
C ASP A 5 4.81 -5.41 13.39
N ILE A 6 4.77 -4.08 13.49
CA ILE A 6 3.53 -3.25 13.51
C ILE A 6 2.93 -3.04 12.10
N TRP A 7 3.35 -3.80 11.08
CA TRP A 7 2.91 -3.56 9.70
C TRP A 7 1.94 -4.64 9.18
N PRO A 8 0.62 -4.37 9.09
CA PRO A 8 -0.30 -5.34 8.50
C PRO A 8 -0.02 -5.53 7.01
N ARG A 9 -0.11 -6.77 6.51
CA ARG A 9 -0.05 -7.12 5.08
C ARG A 9 -1.00 -6.21 4.26
N MET A 10 -0.44 -5.44 3.34
CA MET A 10 -1.16 -4.37 2.63
C MET A 10 -1.73 -4.87 1.31
N GLU A 11 -2.81 -5.65 1.33
CA GLU A 11 -3.61 -5.81 0.10
C GLU A 11 -4.40 -4.53 -0.18
N SER A 12 -3.93 -3.75 -1.15
CA SER A 12 -4.60 -2.56 -1.68
C SER A 12 -5.47 -2.94 -2.89
N MET A 13 -6.62 -2.28 -3.07
CA MET A 13 -6.97 -1.64 -4.35
C MET A 13 -8.19 -0.70 -4.21
N LYS A 14 -8.10 0.47 -4.86
CA LYS A 14 -9.19 1.45 -5.06
C LYS A 14 -9.81 1.23 -6.44
N SER A 15 -11.14 1.22 -6.52
CA SER A 15 -11.89 1.51 -7.74
C SER A 15 -13.03 2.50 -7.45
N LYS A 16 -13.27 3.38 -8.43
CA LYS A 16 -14.24 4.49 -8.44
C LYS A 16 -15.67 3.95 -8.42
N SER A 17 -16.52 4.45 -7.51
CA SER A 17 -17.95 4.15 -7.50
C SER A 17 -18.71 5.13 -8.39
N ARG A 18 -19.39 4.61 -9.41
CA ARG A 18 -20.51 5.28 -10.10
C ARG A 18 -21.82 4.83 -9.43
N SER A 19 -22.72 5.78 -9.22
CA SER A 19 -24.10 5.58 -8.73
C SER A 19 -24.95 4.83 -9.74
N GLY A 20 -25.74 3.86 -9.28
CA GLY A 20 -26.71 3.14 -10.11
C GLY A 20 -27.70 2.34 -9.25
N HIS A 21 -28.96 2.41 -9.62
CA HIS A 21 -30.17 2.00 -8.91
C HIS A 21 -30.20 0.54 -8.41
N ARG A 22 -30.93 0.35 -7.31
CA ARG A 22 -31.26 -0.93 -6.69
C ARG A 22 -32.54 -1.47 -7.33
N GLU A 23 -32.43 -2.51 -8.13
CA GLU A 23 -33.54 -3.36 -8.57
C GLU A 23 -33.42 -4.71 -7.85
N GLU A 24 -34.46 -5.06 -7.09
CA GLU A 24 -34.62 -6.36 -6.44
C GLU A 24 -35.13 -7.38 -7.46
N THR A 25 -34.34 -8.40 -7.76
CA THR A 25 -34.81 -9.59 -8.48
C THR A 25 -34.70 -10.82 -7.58
N ASN A 26 -35.87 -11.39 -7.28
CA ASN A 26 -36.07 -12.68 -6.64
C ASN A 26 -35.33 -13.80 -7.39
N ILE A 27 -34.52 -14.59 -6.67
CA ILE A 27 -33.85 -15.80 -7.20
C ILE A 27 -34.52 -17.04 -6.59
N PRO A 28 -34.99 -18.01 -7.40
CA PRO A 28 -35.66 -19.21 -6.90
C PRO A 28 -34.70 -20.22 -6.23
N PRO A 29 -35.19 -21.03 -5.28
CA PRO A 29 -34.37 -21.90 -4.45
C PRO A 29 -34.21 -23.28 -5.10
N ASN A 30 -33.35 -23.43 -6.11
CA ASN A 30 -32.89 -24.76 -6.51
C ASN A 30 -31.58 -24.74 -7.33
N TRP A 31 -30.44 -24.62 -6.64
CA TRP A 31 -29.09 -24.77 -7.23
C TRP A 31 -28.18 -25.63 -6.34
N GLY A 32 -28.75 -26.61 -5.65
CA GLY A 32 -27.97 -27.64 -4.98
C GLY A 32 -27.50 -28.68 -6.00
N GLN A 33 -26.19 -28.97 -6.01
CA GLN A 33 -25.55 -30.16 -6.62
C GLN A 33 -24.92 -30.07 -8.03
N ARG A 34 -24.40 -28.91 -8.48
CA ARG A 34 -23.50 -28.88 -9.68
C ARG A 34 -22.22 -28.02 -9.59
N THR A 35 -21.68 -27.74 -8.39
CA THR A 35 -20.51 -26.82 -8.25
C THR A 35 -19.26 -27.42 -7.59
N SER A 36 -19.05 -28.74 -7.62
CA SER A 36 -17.93 -29.36 -6.89
C SER A 36 -16.55 -29.24 -7.55
N SER A 37 -16.42 -29.04 -8.87
CA SER A 37 -15.08 -28.91 -9.52
C SER A 37 -14.65 -27.47 -9.83
N LEU A 38 -15.60 -26.59 -10.18
CA LEU A 38 -15.34 -25.17 -10.48
C LEU A 38 -14.96 -24.39 -9.21
N GLY A 39 -15.55 -24.73 -8.06
CA GLY A 39 -15.21 -24.11 -6.78
C GLY A 39 -13.75 -24.36 -6.37
N GLY A 40 -13.23 -25.57 -6.58
CA GLY A 40 -11.84 -25.91 -6.25
C GLY A 40 -10.83 -25.15 -7.10
N THR A 41 -11.08 -25.03 -8.41
CA THR A 41 -10.18 -24.31 -9.33
C THR A 41 -10.13 -22.81 -9.03
N ILE A 42 -11.29 -22.20 -8.75
CA ILE A 42 -11.37 -20.78 -8.37
C ILE A 42 -10.63 -20.53 -7.04
N ILE A 43 -10.79 -21.40 -6.05
CA ILE A 43 -10.09 -21.28 -4.75
C ILE A 43 -8.58 -21.39 -4.94
N MET A 44 -8.08 -22.30 -5.79
CA MET A 44 -6.65 -22.44 -6.05
C MET A 44 -6.07 -21.21 -6.75
N VAL A 45 -6.75 -20.65 -7.76
CA VAL A 45 -6.29 -19.44 -8.45
C VAL A 45 -6.27 -18.23 -7.51
N LEU A 46 -7.27 -18.09 -6.65
CA LEU A 46 -7.31 -17.01 -5.66
C LEU A 46 -6.19 -17.13 -4.61
N SER A 47 -5.96 -18.34 -4.10
CA SER A 47 -4.84 -18.63 -3.18
C SER A 47 -3.49 -18.33 -3.83
N TYR A 48 -3.32 -18.71 -5.09
CA TYR A 48 -2.12 -18.40 -5.87
C TYR A 48 -1.92 -16.88 -5.95
N ILE A 49 -2.92 -16.12 -6.38
CA ILE A 49 -2.82 -14.65 -6.49
C ILE A 49 -2.47 -14.01 -5.14
N GLU A 50 -3.13 -14.39 -4.04
CA GLU A 50 -2.86 -13.84 -2.71
C GLU A 50 -1.41 -14.11 -2.26
N THR A 51 -0.89 -15.31 -2.50
CA THR A 51 0.48 -15.69 -2.13
C THR A 51 1.51 -14.87 -2.89
N HIS A 52 1.27 -14.65 -4.19
CA HIS A 52 2.15 -13.91 -5.09
C HIS A 52 2.15 -12.41 -4.80
N VAL A 53 0.97 -11.83 -4.49
CA VAL A 53 0.86 -10.44 -4.05
C VAL A 53 1.63 -10.21 -2.75
N ARG A 54 1.51 -11.13 -1.79
CA ARG A 54 2.23 -11.04 -0.51
C ARG A 54 3.75 -11.11 -0.67
N ALA A 55 4.24 -11.95 -1.57
CA ALA A 55 5.67 -12.06 -1.85
C ALA A 55 6.26 -10.73 -2.38
N ILE A 56 5.62 -10.10 -3.37
CA ILE A 56 6.08 -8.81 -3.92
C ILE A 56 6.02 -7.70 -2.87
N GLN A 57 4.96 -7.67 -2.07
CA GLN A 57 4.86 -6.69 -1.00
C GLN A 57 5.93 -6.88 0.07
N GLY A 58 6.27 -8.13 0.40
CA GLY A 58 7.42 -8.45 1.24
C GLY A 58 8.71 -7.88 0.66
N ALA A 59 8.93 -8.07 -0.64
CA ALA A 59 10.10 -7.56 -1.33
C ALA A 59 10.25 -6.06 -1.28
N ILE A 60 9.16 -5.36 -1.58
CA ILE A 60 9.14 -3.89 -1.52
C ILE A 60 9.43 -3.43 -0.09
N ARG A 61 8.87 -4.08 0.93
CA ARG A 61 9.15 -3.73 2.34
C ARG A 61 10.59 -3.96 2.72
N GLU A 62 11.19 -5.08 2.33
CA GLU A 62 12.59 -5.36 2.63
C GLU A 62 13.52 -4.35 1.98
N ILE A 63 13.29 -4.01 0.71
CA ILE A 63 14.07 -2.97 0.01
C ILE A 63 13.86 -1.61 0.67
N TRP A 64 12.62 -1.26 1.02
CA TRP A 64 12.30 -0.02 1.72
C TRP A 64 13.02 0.08 3.07
N LYS A 65 12.98 -1.00 3.86
CA LYS A 65 13.67 -1.09 5.16
C LYS A 65 15.18 -0.98 4.99
N LYS A 66 15.75 -1.61 3.96
CA LYS A 66 17.19 -1.55 3.68
C LYS A 66 17.64 -0.14 3.31
N LEU A 67 16.86 0.57 2.50
CA LEU A 67 17.22 1.91 2.02
C LEU A 67 17.01 2.98 3.09
N TYR A 68 15.89 2.90 3.81
CA TYR A 68 15.46 4.00 4.68
C TYR A 68 15.59 3.70 6.17
N GLY A 69 15.91 2.46 6.56
CA GLY A 69 15.88 2.04 7.96
C GLY A 69 14.47 2.00 8.57
N VAL A 70 13.43 2.18 7.75
CA VAL A 70 12.04 2.29 8.19
C VAL A 70 11.32 0.96 8.05
N SER A 71 10.87 0.44 9.18
CA SER A 71 10.00 -0.74 9.31
C SER A 71 8.61 -0.41 9.85
N CYS A 72 8.49 0.64 10.68
CA CYS A 72 7.24 1.08 11.28
C CYS A 72 7.08 2.61 11.19
N ALA A 73 5.92 3.11 11.63
CA ALA A 73 5.65 4.55 11.60
C ALA A 73 6.55 5.35 12.55
N ASN A 74 6.94 4.79 13.70
CA ASN A 74 7.82 5.44 14.67
C ASN A 74 9.24 5.67 14.11
N ASP A 75 9.70 4.81 13.19
CA ASP A 75 11.03 4.97 12.57
C ASP A 75 11.13 6.27 11.75
N PHE A 76 10.00 6.89 11.38
CA PHE A 76 10.01 8.21 10.73
C PHE A 76 10.34 9.37 11.67
N MET A 77 10.37 9.16 13.00
CA MET A 77 10.81 10.20 13.94
C MET A 77 12.30 10.53 13.78
N THR A 78 13.10 9.54 13.36
CA THR A 78 14.53 9.69 13.12
C THR A 78 14.89 9.75 11.63
N TYR A 79 13.92 9.57 10.74
CA TYR A 79 14.14 9.64 9.30
C TYR A 79 14.42 11.08 8.83
N GLN A 80 15.52 11.24 8.11
CA GLN A 80 15.88 12.50 7.45
C GLN A 80 15.30 12.53 6.03
N ALA A 81 14.37 13.44 5.80
CA ALA A 81 13.86 13.72 4.46
C ALA A 81 14.87 14.53 3.65
N ALA A 82 14.75 14.47 2.32
CA ALA A 82 15.57 15.29 1.42
C ALA A 82 15.42 16.78 1.73
N ASP A 83 16.52 17.54 1.59
CA ASP A 83 16.52 18.98 1.83
C ASP A 83 15.52 19.67 0.87
N PRO A 84 14.54 20.43 1.39
CA PRO A 84 13.61 21.19 0.56
C PRO A 84 14.29 22.11 -0.48
N TYR A 85 15.46 22.68 -0.17
CA TYR A 85 16.18 23.55 -1.10
C TYR A 85 16.77 22.76 -2.27
N GLU A 86 17.40 21.62 -2.01
CA GLU A 86 17.92 20.75 -3.07
C GLU A 86 16.80 20.21 -3.96
N VAL A 87 15.68 19.82 -3.35
CA VAL A 87 14.49 19.40 -4.09
C VAL A 87 13.98 20.55 -4.97
N SER A 88 13.90 21.78 -4.44
CA SER A 88 13.47 22.95 -5.20
C SER A 88 14.40 23.25 -6.38
N ASP A 89 15.71 23.29 -6.14
CA ASP A 89 16.71 23.56 -7.17
C ASP A 89 16.62 22.52 -8.29
N TYR A 90 16.40 21.25 -7.96
CA TYR A 90 16.20 20.19 -8.95
C TYR A 90 14.89 20.36 -9.74
N GLU A 91 13.77 20.69 -9.08
CA GLU A 91 12.50 20.95 -9.78
C GLU A 91 12.58 22.17 -10.71
N GLU A 92 13.44 23.14 -10.39
CA GLU A 92 13.76 24.30 -11.24
C GLU A 92 14.79 24.00 -12.34
N GLY A 93 15.37 22.79 -12.35
CA GLY A 93 16.32 22.33 -13.35
C GLY A 93 17.76 22.83 -13.16
N VAL A 94 18.07 23.41 -12.00
CA VAL A 94 19.39 23.97 -11.66
C VAL A 94 20.20 23.02 -10.76
N GLY A 95 19.49 22.28 -9.89
CA GLY A 95 20.06 21.36 -8.92
C GLY A 95 20.39 19.98 -9.48
N ARG A 96 21.20 19.22 -8.74
CA ARG A 96 21.40 17.79 -9.01
C ARG A 96 20.16 17.02 -8.59
N GLY A 97 19.84 15.96 -9.33
CA GLY A 97 18.76 15.05 -8.94
C GLY A 97 19.11 14.22 -7.71
N PRO A 98 18.18 13.34 -7.28
CA PRO A 98 18.39 12.48 -6.14
C PRO A 98 19.64 11.63 -6.31
N ASP A 99 20.47 11.64 -5.27
CA ASP A 99 21.71 10.90 -5.17
C ASP A 99 21.46 9.38 -5.02
N ASP A 100 22.49 8.66 -4.58
CA ASP A 100 22.42 7.22 -4.37
C ASP A 100 21.81 6.84 -3.01
N GLU A 101 21.66 7.78 -2.08
CA GLU A 101 20.95 7.58 -0.82
C GLU A 101 19.42 7.58 -1.01
N LEU A 102 18.95 8.11 -2.15
CA LEU A 102 17.54 8.07 -2.57
C LEU A 102 16.58 8.69 -1.54
N GLN A 103 17.03 9.74 -0.84
CA GLN A 103 16.26 10.40 0.21
C GLN A 103 14.92 10.93 -0.33
N LEU A 104 13.84 10.56 0.34
CA LEU A 104 12.49 10.92 -0.09
C LEU A 104 12.14 12.34 0.36
N ALA A 105 11.56 13.11 -0.55
CA ALA A 105 10.92 14.37 -0.18
C ALA A 105 9.52 14.05 0.38
N LEU A 106 9.37 13.99 1.71
CA LEU A 106 8.11 13.58 2.38
C LEU A 106 7.24 14.74 2.87
N HIS A 107 7.62 15.99 2.57
CA HIS A 107 6.82 17.16 2.92
C HIS A 107 5.45 17.18 2.22
N ALA A 108 4.52 18.00 2.67
CA ALA A 108 3.21 18.11 2.05
C ALA A 108 3.33 18.59 0.58
N GLY A 109 2.60 17.96 -0.34
CA GLY A 109 2.56 18.36 -1.75
C GLY A 109 3.68 17.77 -2.63
N THR A 110 4.64 17.05 -2.08
CA THR A 110 5.82 16.57 -2.82
C THR A 110 5.60 15.29 -3.64
N ARG A 111 4.43 14.63 -3.53
CA ARG A 111 4.19 13.31 -4.12
C ARG A 111 4.43 13.24 -5.63
N ASN A 112 4.10 14.32 -6.35
CA ASN A 112 4.19 14.36 -7.80
C ASN A 112 5.44 15.10 -8.32
N MET A 113 6.34 15.50 -7.41
CA MET A 113 7.61 16.12 -7.77
C MET A 113 8.46 15.17 -8.61
N HIS A 114 9.20 15.72 -9.58
CA HIS A 114 10.14 14.96 -10.40
C HIS A 114 11.15 14.23 -9.53
N TRP A 115 11.62 14.84 -8.43
CA TRP A 115 12.50 14.23 -7.44
C TRP A 115 12.02 12.83 -7.01
N ASN A 116 10.81 12.76 -6.47
CA ASN A 116 10.23 11.51 -5.99
C ASN A 116 9.90 10.53 -7.12
N ARG A 117 9.56 11.03 -8.33
CA ARG A 117 9.33 10.17 -9.48
C ARG A 117 10.62 9.46 -9.92
N VAL A 118 11.75 10.17 -9.93
CA VAL A 118 13.06 9.58 -10.23
C VAL A 118 13.42 8.51 -9.21
N ILE A 119 13.22 8.78 -7.92
CA ILE A 119 13.44 7.78 -6.86
C ILE A 119 12.55 6.56 -7.07
N MET A 120 11.25 6.75 -7.30
CA MET A 120 10.32 5.64 -7.54
C MET A 120 10.74 4.78 -8.73
N SER A 121 11.21 5.39 -9.83
CA SER A 121 11.75 4.65 -10.97
C SER A 121 13.02 3.87 -10.62
N LYS A 122 13.97 4.46 -9.88
CA LYS A 122 15.17 3.75 -9.40
C LYS A 122 14.79 2.56 -8.48
N LEU A 123 13.78 2.72 -7.62
CA LEU A 123 13.27 1.64 -6.77
C LEU A 123 12.66 0.49 -7.58
N VAL A 124 11.86 0.81 -8.60
CA VAL A 124 11.28 -0.20 -9.50
C VAL A 124 12.39 -1.01 -10.18
N GLN A 125 13.41 -0.32 -10.71
CA GLN A 125 14.55 -0.97 -11.35
C GLN A 125 15.30 -1.87 -10.35
N SER A 126 15.57 -1.38 -9.14
CA SER A 126 16.25 -2.16 -8.10
C SER A 126 15.48 -3.43 -7.70
N ILE A 127 14.15 -3.38 -7.64
CA ILE A 127 13.30 -4.57 -7.40
C ILE A 127 13.42 -5.56 -8.55
N GLN A 128 13.37 -5.07 -9.80
CA GLN A 128 13.50 -5.92 -10.98
C GLN A 128 14.89 -6.56 -11.07
N ASP A 129 15.95 -5.80 -10.80
CA ASP A 129 17.32 -6.29 -10.78
C ASP A 129 17.53 -7.33 -9.68
N THR A 130 17.00 -7.09 -8.48
CA THR A 130 17.04 -8.05 -7.36
C THR A 130 16.32 -9.34 -7.71
N ARG A 131 15.16 -9.25 -8.37
CA ARG A 131 14.42 -10.43 -8.87
C ARG A 131 15.25 -11.23 -9.88
N ASN A 132 15.92 -10.55 -10.81
CA ASN A 132 16.70 -11.20 -11.86
C ASN A 132 17.99 -11.83 -11.32
N ALA A 133 18.62 -11.20 -10.32
CA ALA A 133 19.88 -11.66 -9.74
C ALA A 133 19.70 -12.84 -8.76
N ASP A 134 18.56 -12.94 -8.09
CA ASP A 134 18.31 -13.96 -7.07
C ASP A 134 16.89 -14.56 -7.20
N SER A 135 16.69 -15.26 -8.32
CA SER A 135 15.41 -15.91 -8.66
C SER A 135 15.01 -17.03 -7.69
N GLN A 136 15.95 -17.53 -6.87
CA GLN A 136 15.70 -18.56 -5.86
C GLN A 136 15.22 -17.96 -4.54
N LYS A 137 15.79 -16.85 -4.07
CA LYS A 137 15.34 -16.16 -2.85
C LYS A 137 14.03 -15.42 -3.08
N TRP A 138 13.87 -14.88 -4.28
CA TRP A 138 12.73 -14.07 -4.68
C TRP A 138 11.97 -14.83 -5.78
N SER A 139 11.17 -15.82 -5.39
CA SER A 139 10.22 -16.49 -6.29
C SER A 139 9.05 -15.55 -6.65
N LEU A 140 9.39 -14.34 -7.10
CA LEU A 140 8.45 -13.29 -7.39
C LEU A 140 7.77 -13.60 -8.74
N PRO A 141 6.44 -13.52 -8.81
CA PRO A 141 5.72 -13.69 -10.06
C PRO A 141 6.20 -12.67 -11.09
N ASP A 142 6.00 -13.00 -12.36
CA ASP A 142 6.15 -12.00 -13.40
C ASP A 142 5.03 -10.97 -13.32
N VAL A 143 5.40 -9.75 -12.93
CA VAL A 143 4.48 -8.63 -12.80
C VAL A 143 4.98 -7.46 -13.62
N THR A 144 4.02 -6.74 -14.20
CA THR A 144 4.31 -5.53 -14.96
C THR A 144 5.00 -4.48 -14.08
N GLU A 145 5.91 -3.72 -14.66
CA GLU A 145 6.54 -2.56 -14.03
C GLU A 145 5.51 -1.61 -13.40
N LYS A 146 4.41 -1.37 -14.12
CA LYS A 146 3.28 -0.55 -13.66
C LYS A 146 2.67 -1.05 -12.35
N TYR A 147 2.62 -2.37 -12.15
CA TYR A 147 2.12 -2.96 -10.90
C TYR A 147 3.09 -2.70 -9.74
N ILE A 148 4.39 -2.89 -9.95
CA ILE A 148 5.43 -2.61 -8.95
C ILE A 148 5.41 -1.12 -8.57
N LEU A 149 5.37 -0.24 -9.57
CA LEU A 149 5.27 1.21 -9.36
C LEU A 149 4.03 1.59 -8.56
N ALA A 150 2.88 0.95 -8.82
CA ALA A 150 1.67 1.19 -8.05
C ALA A 150 1.83 0.78 -6.56
N LEU A 151 2.50 -0.32 -6.29
CA LEU A 151 2.80 -0.76 -4.92
C LEU A 151 3.78 0.19 -4.21
N ILE A 152 4.86 0.63 -4.88
CA ILE A 152 5.78 1.63 -4.35
C ILE A 152 5.05 2.95 -4.08
N THR A 153 4.19 3.39 -5.01
CA THR A 153 3.41 4.63 -4.85
C THR A 153 2.50 4.57 -3.62
N ASN A 154 1.90 3.40 -3.36
CA ASN A 154 1.11 3.18 -2.15
C ASN A 154 2.00 3.23 -0.91
N GLN A 155 3.14 2.55 -0.92
CA GLN A 155 4.11 2.58 0.19
C GLN A 155 4.59 4.01 0.49
N PHE A 156 4.92 4.78 -0.54
CA PHE A 156 5.27 6.20 -0.42
C PHE A 156 4.13 7.04 0.19
N THR A 157 2.88 6.79 -0.23
CA THR A 157 1.73 7.51 0.32
C THR A 157 1.56 7.24 1.82
N GLU A 158 1.80 6.01 2.25
CA GLU A 158 1.76 5.67 3.68
C GLU A 158 2.98 6.21 4.43
N ALA A 159 4.17 6.22 3.81
CA ALA A 159 5.37 6.86 4.34
C ALA A 159 5.17 8.36 4.56
N GLN A 160 4.61 9.08 3.60
CA GLN A 160 4.31 10.51 3.71
C GLN A 160 3.35 10.81 4.87
N ARG A 161 2.35 9.94 5.09
CA ARG A 161 1.44 10.06 6.23
C ARG A 161 2.14 9.78 7.55
N ALA A 162 2.91 8.70 7.62
CA ALA A 162 3.65 8.33 8.82
C ALA A 162 4.65 9.44 9.19
N TYR A 163 5.39 9.96 8.21
CA TYR A 163 6.29 11.10 8.37
C TYR A 163 5.56 12.35 8.87
N SER A 164 4.41 12.70 8.29
CA SER A 164 3.60 13.82 8.77
C SER A 164 3.07 13.61 10.20
N LEU A 165 2.87 12.37 10.65
CA LEU A 165 2.50 12.05 12.03
C LEU A 165 3.70 12.07 12.97
N ALA A 166 4.88 11.71 12.47
CA ALA A 166 6.15 11.71 13.20
C ALA A 166 6.81 13.09 13.28
N THR A 167 6.41 14.04 12.43
CA THR A 167 6.90 15.42 12.49
C THR A 167 6.32 16.13 13.73
N PRO A 168 7.14 16.61 14.67
CA PRO A 168 6.63 17.33 15.83
C PRO A 168 5.94 18.63 15.42
N ARG A 169 4.77 18.90 15.99
CA ARG A 169 4.01 20.13 15.73
C ARG A 169 4.43 21.25 16.66
N ILE A 170 4.19 22.47 16.22
CA ILE A 170 4.25 23.66 17.05
C ILE A 170 2.88 23.83 17.71
N ILE A 171 2.84 23.72 19.04
CA ILE A 171 1.64 23.94 19.85
C ILE A 171 1.65 25.39 20.33
N ARG A 172 0.53 26.09 20.09
CA ARG A 172 0.24 27.39 20.70
C ARG A 172 -0.76 27.19 21.82
N ARG A 173 -0.35 27.50 23.05
CA ARG A 173 -1.20 27.42 24.23
C ARG A 173 -2.06 28.69 24.36
N GLU A 174 -3.12 28.61 25.17
CA GLU A 174 -4.06 29.71 25.39
C GLU A 174 -3.41 30.94 26.07
N ASP A 175 -2.34 30.72 26.81
CA ASP A 175 -1.47 31.75 27.41
C ASP A 175 -0.54 32.45 26.40
N GLY A 176 -0.57 32.03 25.12
CA GLY A 176 0.31 32.54 24.08
C GLY A 176 1.68 31.88 24.02
N GLU A 177 1.98 30.92 24.91
CA GLU A 177 3.23 30.18 24.84
C GLU A 177 3.27 29.30 23.59
N VAL A 178 4.38 29.39 22.87
CA VAL A 178 4.66 28.56 21.70
C VAL A 178 5.70 27.53 22.11
N ARG A 179 5.35 26.25 22.04
CA ARG A 179 6.30 25.15 22.26
C ARG A 179 6.23 24.12 21.16
N ARG A 180 7.29 23.34 21.00
CA ARG A 180 7.31 22.14 20.16
C ARG A 180 6.72 20.96 20.95
N GLU A 181 6.02 20.06 20.26
CA GLU A 181 5.66 18.75 20.82
C GLU A 181 6.92 18.00 21.27
N THR A 182 6.84 17.30 22.40
CA THR A 182 7.90 16.37 22.83
C THR A 182 7.82 15.06 22.06
N ASP A 183 8.89 14.27 22.10
CA ASP A 183 8.92 12.99 21.39
C ASP A 183 7.87 12.01 21.93
N GLU A 184 7.58 12.04 23.24
CA GLU A 184 6.53 11.22 23.86
C GLU A 184 5.13 11.62 23.38
N GLU A 185 4.88 12.92 23.15
CA GLU A 185 3.61 13.41 22.62
C GLU A 185 3.42 12.98 21.15
N VAL A 186 4.51 13.00 20.36
CA VAL A 186 4.52 12.51 18.98
C VAL A 186 4.26 11.01 18.95
N GLU A 187 4.95 10.23 19.78
CA GLU A 187 4.76 8.78 19.88
C GLU A 187 3.32 8.43 20.29
N ALA A 188 2.77 9.10 21.30
CA ALA A 188 1.38 8.93 21.73
C ALA A 188 0.39 9.23 20.59
N ARG A 189 0.67 10.26 19.77
CA ARG A 189 -0.14 10.59 18.59
C ARG A 189 -0.06 9.50 17.52
N ILE A 190 1.13 9.00 17.22
CA ILE A 190 1.30 7.89 16.27
C ILE A 190 0.53 6.66 16.79
N HIS A 191 0.73 6.30 18.06
CA HIS A 191 0.07 5.18 18.71
C HIS A 191 -1.47 5.30 18.62
N SER A 192 -2.02 6.44 19.02
CA SER A 192 -3.47 6.71 18.95
C SER A 192 -4.03 6.61 17.52
N TYR A 193 -3.26 7.04 16.53
CA TYR A 193 -3.69 6.98 15.13
C TYR A 193 -3.81 5.54 14.60
N TYR A 194 -2.84 4.68 14.93
CA TYR A 194 -2.81 3.29 14.45
C TYR A 194 -3.65 2.33 15.29
N HIS A 195 -3.66 2.49 16.62
CA HIS A 195 -4.35 1.58 17.54
C HIS A 195 -5.71 2.09 18.01
N GLY A 196 -6.04 3.35 17.70
CA GLY A 196 -7.23 4.03 18.19
C GLY A 196 -7.02 4.57 19.60
N SER A 197 -8.03 5.26 20.10
CA SER A 197 -8.15 5.60 21.52
C SER A 197 -9.51 5.14 22.02
N ASP A 198 -9.72 5.15 23.33
CA ASP A 198 -10.98 4.73 23.95
C ASP A 198 -12.21 5.43 23.37
N ASN A 199 -12.03 6.62 22.78
CA ASN A 199 -13.09 7.45 22.20
C ASN A 199 -13.10 7.48 20.67
N ASN A 200 -12.18 6.78 19.99
CA ASN A 200 -12.10 6.80 18.53
C ASN A 200 -11.64 5.45 17.98
N LEU A 201 -12.50 4.80 17.20
CA LEU A 201 -12.15 3.55 16.53
C LEU A 201 -10.91 3.80 15.68
N ALA A 202 -9.85 3.02 15.92
CA ALA A 202 -8.61 3.08 15.16
C ALA A 202 -8.89 3.24 13.66
N ARG A 203 -8.23 4.19 13.01
CA ARG A 203 -8.36 4.34 11.56
C ARG A 203 -8.04 3.01 10.86
N TRP A 204 -7.12 2.23 11.41
CA TRP A 204 -6.81 0.87 10.98
C TRP A 204 -8.05 -0.05 10.95
N LYS A 205 -8.84 -0.14 12.03
CA LYS A 205 -10.10 -0.91 12.08
C LYS A 205 -11.10 -0.44 11.01
N SER A 206 -11.14 0.87 10.75
CA SER A 206 -11.99 1.47 9.71
C SER A 206 -11.52 1.21 8.28
N VAL A 207 -10.21 1.03 8.05
CA VAL A 207 -9.64 0.71 6.74
C VAL A 207 -9.80 -0.79 6.46
N GLU A 208 -9.50 -1.68 7.42
CA GLU A 208 -9.72 -3.12 7.28
C GLU A 208 -11.18 -3.47 6.99
N GLY A 209 -12.12 -2.86 7.73
CA GLY A 209 -13.55 -3.07 7.47
C GLY A 209 -13.96 -2.67 6.06
N ARG A 210 -13.35 -1.63 5.47
CA ARG A 210 -13.61 -1.23 4.08
C ARG A 210 -12.94 -2.18 3.09
N THR A 211 -11.74 -2.67 3.39
CA THR A 211 -11.00 -3.63 2.56
C THR A 211 -11.72 -4.96 2.48
N LEU A 212 -12.15 -5.53 3.62
CA LEU A 212 -12.96 -6.75 3.66
C LEU A 212 -14.27 -6.60 2.88
N ARG A 213 -15.00 -5.50 3.07
CA ARG A 213 -16.24 -5.25 2.32
C ARG A 213 -16.00 -5.08 0.81
N ARG A 214 -14.85 -4.52 0.41
CA ARG A 214 -14.46 -4.41 -1.01
C ARG A 214 -14.02 -5.74 -1.59
N GLN A 215 -13.27 -6.55 -0.87
CA GLN A 215 -12.89 -7.89 -1.29
C GLN A 215 -14.12 -8.78 -1.45
N VAL A 216 -15.07 -8.73 -0.51
CA VAL A 216 -16.37 -9.41 -0.63
C VAL A 216 -17.15 -8.93 -1.85
N ARG A 217 -17.22 -7.61 -2.11
CA ARG A 217 -17.89 -7.08 -3.32
C ARG A 217 -17.19 -7.44 -4.62
N ALA A 218 -15.85 -7.45 -4.66
CA ALA A 218 -15.09 -7.88 -5.82
C ALA A 218 -15.29 -9.38 -6.08
N ARG A 219 -15.28 -10.21 -5.02
CA ARG A 219 -15.59 -11.65 -5.07
C ARG A 219 -16.97 -11.95 -5.64
N CYS A 220 -17.96 -11.08 -5.42
CA CYS A 220 -19.31 -11.23 -5.98
C CYS A 220 -19.47 -10.72 -7.42
N ASN A 221 -18.46 -10.06 -8.02
CA ASN A 221 -18.62 -9.37 -9.31
C ASN A 221 -17.63 -9.83 -10.41
N ILE A 222 -16.88 -10.92 -10.18
CA ILE A 222 -16.02 -11.50 -11.23
C ILE A 222 -16.89 -12.32 -12.19
N ARG A 223 -17.30 -11.71 -13.31
CA ARG A 223 -17.66 -12.47 -14.53
C ARG A 223 -16.36 -12.74 -15.27
N PHE A 224 -15.83 -13.95 -15.18
CA PHE A 224 -14.71 -14.41 -16.02
C PHE A 224 -15.22 -14.66 -17.45
N PRO A 225 -14.75 -13.91 -18.48
CA PRO A 225 -15.06 -14.19 -19.87
C PRO A 225 -14.48 -15.55 -20.32
N GLU A 226 -13.38 -15.98 -19.69
CA GLU A 226 -12.71 -17.25 -19.96
C GLU A 226 -13.55 -18.47 -19.55
N ILE A 227 -14.41 -18.34 -18.53
CA ILE A 227 -15.37 -19.39 -18.14
C ILE A 227 -16.57 -19.41 -19.11
N GLN A 228 -16.97 -18.27 -19.68
CA GLN A 228 -18.04 -18.25 -20.69
C GLN A 228 -17.63 -18.93 -22.00
N ASN A 229 -16.37 -18.81 -22.41
CA ASN A 229 -15.84 -19.52 -23.58
C ASN A 229 -15.67 -21.02 -23.32
N PHE A 230 -15.28 -21.41 -22.10
CA PHE A 230 -15.22 -22.82 -21.73
C PHE A 230 -16.62 -23.46 -21.68
N VAL A 231 -17.62 -22.77 -21.13
CA VAL A 231 -19.02 -23.26 -21.08
C VAL A 231 -19.69 -23.30 -22.46
N ARG A 232 -19.34 -22.38 -23.38
CA ARG A 232 -19.79 -22.47 -24.78
C ARG A 232 -19.24 -23.71 -25.49
N ASN A 233 -17.93 -23.96 -25.34
CA ASN A 233 -17.28 -25.09 -26.01
C ASN A 233 -17.72 -26.47 -25.47
N THR A 234 -18.26 -26.55 -24.24
CA THR A 234 -18.79 -27.80 -23.67
C THR A 234 -20.26 -28.06 -23.99
N ASN A 235 -20.97 -27.10 -24.59
CA ASN A 235 -22.37 -27.29 -25.00
C ASN A 235 -22.52 -27.62 -26.49
N ASP A 236 -21.44 -27.51 -27.26
CA ASP A 236 -21.39 -27.80 -28.71
C ASP A 236 -20.62 -29.12 -29.02
N ALA A 237 -20.36 -29.95 -28.00
CA ALA A 237 -19.78 -31.30 -28.11
C ALA A 237 -20.71 -32.33 -27.47
#